data_AF-A0A7C6ZZJ0-F1
#
_entry.id   AF-A0A7C6ZZJ0-F1
#
_cell.length_a   1.000
_cell.length_b   1.000
_cell.length_c   1.000
_cell.angle_alpha   90.00
_cell.angle_beta   90.00
_cell.angle_gamma   90.00
#
_symmetry.space_group_name_H-M   'P 1'
#
loop_
_entity.id
_entity.type
_entity.pdbx_description
1 polymer ?
#
loop_
_entity_poly.entity_id
_entity_poly.type
_entity_poly.pdbx_seq_one_letter_code
_entity_poly.pdbx_strand_id
1 'polypeptide(L)'
;MEANISAEVIKEKSYDPNFIVRVSYDDGKIKFKNEMVSVSRRPPRVNIEYPESIKHFLDKINIKKLELEIMKAILETLLGSSGKRL
;
A
#
# COMPACT_ATOMS: atom_id res chain seq x y z
N MET A 1 14.93 -15.69 -4.15
CA MET A 1 14.54 -15.31 -2.78
C MET A 1 13.18 -14.65 -2.89
N GLU A 2 12.20 -15.15 -2.16
CA GLU A 2 10.82 -14.67 -2.24
C GLU A 2 10.67 -13.48 -1.28
N ALA A 3 10.27 -12.33 -1.80
CA ALA A 3 10.10 -11.12 -0.98
C ALA A 3 8.83 -11.25 -0.13
N ASN A 4 8.97 -11.11 1.18
CA ASN A 4 7.87 -11.07 2.13
C ASN A 4 7.34 -9.64 2.20
N ILE A 5 6.08 -9.45 1.82
CA ILE A 5 5.43 -8.13 1.77
C ILE A 5 4.14 -8.22 2.59
N SER A 6 3.91 -7.25 3.47
CA SER A 6 2.63 -7.07 4.15
C SER A 6 2.12 -5.64 3.99
N ALA A 7 0.83 -5.48 3.75
CA ALA A 7 0.17 -4.19 3.61
C ALA A 7 -1.15 -4.20 4.39
N GLU A 8 -1.40 -3.17 5.20
CA GLU A 8 -2.59 -3.04 6.04
C GLU A 8 -3.11 -1.61 6.00
N VAL A 9 -4.39 -1.41 5.70
CA VAL A 9 -5.01 -0.06 5.69
C VAL A 9 -5.35 0.33 7.13
N ILE A 10 -4.74 1.41 7.62
CA ILE A 10 -4.86 1.82 9.04
C ILE A 10 -6.09 2.69 9.28
N LYS A 11 -6.57 3.41 8.26
CA LYS A 11 -7.68 4.35 8.42
C LYS A 11 -8.40 4.57 7.10
N GLU A 12 -9.59 4.02 6.96
CA GLU A 12 -10.55 4.52 5.99
C GLU A 12 -11.03 5.90 6.46
N LYS A 13 -10.54 6.97 5.83
CA LYS A 13 -11.34 8.19 5.80
C LYS A 13 -12.45 7.93 4.77
N SER A 14 -13.60 7.54 5.31
CA SER A 14 -14.93 7.68 4.72
C SER A 14 -14.94 8.49 3.42
N TYR A 15 -15.17 7.83 2.28
CA TYR A 15 -15.37 8.44 0.95
C TYR A 15 -14.25 9.35 0.39
N ASP A 16 -13.14 9.55 1.10
CA ASP A 16 -12.03 10.37 0.63
C ASP A 16 -11.16 9.59 -0.37
N PRO A 17 -10.56 10.25 -1.37
CA PRO A 17 -9.61 9.63 -2.28
C PRO A 17 -8.32 9.17 -1.58
N ASN A 18 -8.11 9.43 -0.28
CA ASN A 18 -6.83 9.25 0.39
C ASN A 18 -6.86 8.12 1.43
N PHE A 19 -5.92 7.18 1.32
CA PHE A 19 -5.71 6.05 2.22
C PHE A 19 -4.33 6.16 2.90
N ILE A 20 -4.25 5.71 4.15
CA ILE A 20 -2.97 5.47 4.83
C ILE A 20 -2.78 3.96 4.96
N VAL A 21 -1.72 3.45 4.34
CA VAL A 21 -1.39 2.02 4.30
C VAL A 21 -0.09 1.81 5.07
N ARG A 22 -0.12 0.92 6.04
CA ARG A 22 1.07 0.41 6.73
C ARG A 22 1.65 -0.71 5.90
N VAL A 23 2.93 -0.61 5.55
CA VAL A 23 3.62 -1.57 4.68
C VAL A 23 4.89 -2.09 5.33
N SER A 24 5.16 -3.38 5.13
CA SER A 24 6.42 -4.01 5.49
C SER A 24 6.94 -4.81 4.31
N TYR A 25 8.26 -4.83 4.15
CA TYR A 25 8.96 -5.50 3.06
C TYR A 25 10.25 -6.13 3.57
N ASP A 26 10.53 -7.35 3.12
CA ASP A 26 11.79 -8.05 3.37
C ASP A 26 12.12 -8.98 2.18
N ASP A 27 13.16 -8.67 1.42
CA ASP A 27 13.68 -9.52 0.34
C ASP A 27 15.02 -10.19 0.65
N GLY A 28 15.47 -10.11 1.92
CA GLY A 28 16.76 -10.59 2.37
C GLY A 28 17.93 -9.61 2.16
N LYS A 29 17.74 -8.50 1.42
CA LYS A 29 18.73 -7.42 1.25
C LYS A 29 18.25 -6.09 1.80
N ILE A 30 16.98 -5.78 1.58
CA ILE A 30 16.31 -4.54 1.99
C ILE A 30 15.14 -4.92 2.88
N LYS A 31 15.07 -4.27 4.03
CA LYS A 31 14.04 -4.52 5.03
C LYS A 31 13.50 -3.21 5.58
N PHE A 32 12.18 -3.06 5.52
CA PHE A 32 11.46 -2.02 6.24
C PHE A 32 10.19 -2.60 6.85
N LYS A 33 9.80 -2.09 8.02
CA LYS A 33 8.69 -2.65 8.80
C LYS A 33 7.80 -1.53 9.32
N ASN A 34 6.50 -1.68 9.14
CA ASN A 34 5.47 -0.74 9.60
C ASN A 34 5.61 0.69 9.03
N GLU A 35 6.12 0.84 7.81
CA GLU A 35 6.22 2.14 7.15
C GLU A 35 4.84 2.63 6.73
N MET A 36 4.59 3.93 6.84
CA MET A 36 3.31 4.54 6.50
C MET A 36 3.38 5.16 5.11
N VAL A 37 2.54 4.68 4.20
CA VAL A 37 2.45 5.16 2.81
C VAL A 37 1.08 5.82 2.61
N SER A 38 1.10 7.01 2.04
CA SER A 38 -0.11 7.74 1.66
C SER A 38 -0.48 7.39 0.22
N VAL A 39 -1.71 6.96 -0.01
CA VAL A 39 -2.20 6.58 -1.34
C VAL A 39 -3.41 7.42 -1.68
N SER A 40 -3.35 8.18 -2.77
CA SER A 40 -4.48 8.96 -3.27
C SER A 40 -5.03 8.38 -4.59
N ARG A 41 -6.34 8.19 -4.66
CA ARG A 41 -7.08 7.64 -5.80
C ARG A 41 -7.91 8.76 -6.44
N ARG A 42 -7.48 9.29 -7.57
CA ARG A 42 -8.27 10.21 -8.42
C ARG A 42 -8.50 9.57 -9.78
N PRO A 43 -9.59 8.79 -9.96
CA PRO A 43 -9.82 8.03 -11.19
C PRO A 43 -9.65 8.89 -12.46
N PRO A 44 -8.95 8.40 -13.50
CA PRO A 44 -8.37 7.05 -13.64
C PRO A 44 -6.99 6.87 -12.98
N ARG A 45 -6.44 7.90 -12.32
CA ARG A 45 -5.07 7.93 -11.81
C ARG A 45 -5.02 7.53 -10.33
N VAL A 46 -4.05 6.69 -9.98
CA VAL A 46 -3.68 6.39 -8.59
C VAL A 46 -2.31 7.01 -8.36
N ASN A 47 -2.19 7.88 -7.36
CA ASN A 47 -0.93 8.49 -6.97
C ASN A 47 -0.51 7.92 -5.62
N ILE A 48 0.65 7.25 -5.58
CA ILE A 48 1.21 6.66 -4.38
C ILE A 48 2.38 7.53 -3.94
N GLU A 49 2.28 8.11 -2.75
CA GLU A 49 3.34 8.93 -2.18
C GLU A 49 4.12 8.11 -1.14
N TYR A 50 5.33 7.72 -1.55
CA TYR A 50 6.26 7.02 -0.68
C TYR A 50 7.00 7.99 0.23
N PRO A 51 7.19 7.66 1.53
CA PRO A 51 7.99 8.46 2.44
C PRO A 51 9.47 8.46 2.03
N GLU A 52 10.21 9.49 2.44
CA GLU A 52 11.66 9.64 2.16
C GLU A 52 12.47 8.40 2.57
N SER A 53 12.07 7.74 3.66
CA SER A 53 12.65 6.47 4.13
C SER A 53 12.66 5.38 3.06
N ILE A 54 11.64 5.33 2.20
CA ILE A 54 11.48 4.31 1.16
C ILE A 54 11.95 4.82 -0.20
N LYS A 55 11.91 6.14 -0.45
CA LYS A 55 12.33 6.73 -1.73
C LYS A 55 13.72 6.29 -2.16
N HIS A 56 14.67 6.18 -1.23
CA HIS A 56 16.04 5.73 -1.51
C HIS A 56 16.17 4.25 -1.94
N PHE A 57 15.10 3.45 -1.77
CA PHE A 57 15.07 2.03 -2.08
C PHE A 57 14.18 1.70 -3.27
N LEU A 58 13.40 2.65 -3.81
CA LEU A 58 12.44 2.42 -4.89
C LEU A 58 13.09 1.78 -6.13
N ASP A 59 14.29 2.22 -6.49
CA ASP A 59 15.03 1.68 -7.66
C ASP A 59 15.65 0.30 -7.41
N LYS A 60 15.68 -0.15 -6.15
CA LYS A 60 16.33 -1.40 -5.72
C LYS A 60 15.34 -2.52 -5.45
N ILE A 61 14.04 -2.21 -5.42
CA ILE A 61 12.97 -3.17 -5.12
C ILE A 61 12.08 -3.39 -6.34
N ASN A 62 11.32 -4.48 -6.32
CA ASN A 62 10.26 -4.70 -7.30
C ASN A 62 9.04 -3.83 -6.96
N ILE A 63 9.10 -2.55 -7.35
CA ILE A 63 8.06 -1.56 -7.07
C ILE A 63 6.68 -1.98 -7.61
N LYS A 64 6.63 -2.62 -8.78
CA LYS A 64 5.36 -3.07 -9.38
C LYS A 64 4.65 -4.12 -8.53
N LYS A 65 5.41 -5.03 -7.91
CA LYS A 65 4.85 -6.04 -7.00
C LYS A 65 4.31 -5.39 -5.72
N LEU A 66 5.02 -4.38 -5.21
CA LEU A 66 4.56 -3.58 -4.06
C LEU A 66 3.27 -2.81 -4.39
N GLU A 67 3.21 -2.14 -5.54
CA GLU A 67 2.03 -1.43 -6.01
C GLU A 67 0.82 -2.36 -6.17
N LEU A 68 1.02 -3.57 -6.71
CA LEU A 68 -0.05 -4.57 -6.85
C LEU A 68 -0.62 -4.99 -5.49
N GLU A 69 0.22 -5.25 -4.49
CA GLU A 69 -0.25 -5.60 -3.15
C GLU A 69 -0.96 -4.43 -2.46
N ILE A 70 -0.47 -3.19 -2.64
CA ILE A 70 -1.15 -1.99 -2.14
C ILE A 70 -2.55 -1.87 -2.77
N MET A 71 -2.66 -2.03 -4.09
CA MET A 71 -3.95 -1.99 -4.79
C MET A 71 -4.89 -3.10 -4.34
N LYS A 72 -4.37 -4.33 -4.16
CA LYS A 72 -5.14 -5.47 -3.67
C LYS A 72 -5.71 -5.21 -2.28
N ALA A 73 -4.91 -4.72 -1.34
CA ALA A 73 -5.38 -4.39 0.02
C ALA A 73 -6.47 -3.31 0.01
N ILE A 74 -6.32 -2.28 -0.83
CA ILE A 74 -7.35 -1.25 -1.01
C ILE A 74 -8.64 -1.86 -1.58
N LEU A 75 -8.54 -2.71 -2.60
CA LEU A 75 -9.69 -3.39 -3.19
C LEU A 75 -10.39 -4.33 -2.20
N GLU A 76 -9.63 -5.11 -1.43
CA GLU A 76 -10.17 -5.98 -0.38
C GLU A 76 -10.92 -5.18 0.69
N THR A 77 -10.42 -4.01 1.05
CA THR A 77 -11.11 -3.10 2.00
C THR A 77 -12.42 -2.57 1.38
N LEU A 78 -12.37 -2.10 0.13
CA LEU A 78 -13.55 -1.59 -0.58
C LEU A 78 -14.62 -2.67 -0.81
N LEU A 79 -14.21 -3.87 -1.20
CA LEU A 79 -15.10 -5.02 -1.42
C LEU A 79 -15.58 -5.63 -0.09
N GLY A 80 -14.73 -5.65 0.93
CA GLY A 80 -15.08 -6.11 2.28
C GLY A 80 -16.07 -5.19 2.99
N SER A 81 -16.00 -3.88 2.75
CA SER A 81 -17.02 -2.92 3.21
C SER A 81 -18.37 -3.09 2.48
N SER A 82 -18.34 -3.63 1.26
CA SER A 82 -19.54 -3.88 0.44
C SER A 82 -20.34 -5.12 0.89
N GLY A 83 -19.76 -6.00 1.72
CA GLY A 83 -20.43 -7.16 2.32
C GLY A 83 -21.10 -6.90 3.68
N LYS A 84 -20.97 -5.69 4.24
CA LYS A 84 -21.68 -5.23 5.45
C LYS A 84 -22.66 -4.12 5.10
N ARG A 85 -23.62 -4.43 4.24
CA ARG A 85 -24.88 -3.68 4.15
C ARG A 85 -26.03 -4.66 4.28
N LEU A 86 -26.76 -4.47 5.39
CA LEU A 86 -28.03 -5.06 5.82
C LEU A 86 -27.94 -6.43 6.48
#